data_AF-A0A0F9AR37-F1
#
_entry.id   AF-A0A0F9AR37-F1
#
_cell.length_a   1.000
_cell.length_b   1.000
_cell.length_c   1.000
_cell.angle_alpha   90.00
_cell.angle_beta   90.00
_cell.angle_gamma   90.00
#
_symmetry.space_group_name_H-M   'P 1'
#
loop_
_entity.id
_entity.type
_entity.pdbx_description
1 polymer ?
#
loop_
_entity_poly.entity_id
_entity_poly.type
_entity_poly.pdbx_seq_one_letter_code
_entity_poly.pdbx_strand_id
1 'polypeptide(L)'
;AMHIRFLKGKPARLNEEYLAEGYEAQYFEKWDEGERGAHLKKLYGEDGLVRDSRYGIVKASGGKMIGPYNWMYGYSSFTLEAALKVNGFDEMFDGDKSLEDVDFGSRLEMAGYRNMFHLDVEHQCIEHEHNPIPERLIPSGQKAIKCNYAVMMNNRQRKAYRANARSLTSSDITYIKEETLRPPCSPDSGMYEDDCEGDLFKLWVDNPPKFNLRNDRLDA
;
A
#
# COMPACT_ATOMS: atom_id res chain seq x y z
N ALA A 1 -11.66 7.38 -4.01
CA ALA A 1 -12.96 7.00 -3.41
C ALA A 1 -12.74 6.53 -1.98
N MET A 2 -13.70 6.80 -1.11
CA MET A 2 -13.78 6.16 0.20
C MET A 2 -14.42 4.78 0.00
N HIS A 3 -14.21 3.82 0.89
CA HIS A 3 -14.87 2.50 0.78
C HIS A 3 -15.78 2.19 1.96
N ILE A 4 -16.77 1.33 1.71
CA ILE A 4 -17.57 0.65 2.72
C ILE A 4 -17.42 -0.86 2.49
N ARG A 5 -17.14 -1.59 3.57
CA ARG A 5 -16.99 -3.04 3.55
C ARG A 5 -18.35 -3.72 3.55
N PHE A 6 -18.49 -4.79 2.78
CA PHE A 6 -19.68 -5.63 2.74
C PHE A 6 -19.30 -7.07 3.11
N LEU A 7 -20.00 -7.62 4.11
CA LEU A 7 -19.89 -9.02 4.51
C LEU A 7 -21.17 -9.75 4.09
N LYS A 8 -21.03 -10.86 3.35
CA LYS A 8 -22.16 -11.68 2.86
C LYS A 8 -23.25 -10.86 2.14
N GLY A 9 -22.83 -9.85 1.37
CA GLY A 9 -23.74 -9.00 0.57
C GLY A 9 -24.47 -7.90 1.35
N LYS A 10 -24.13 -7.65 2.62
CA LYS A 10 -24.67 -6.55 3.43
C LYS A 10 -23.55 -5.63 3.92
N PRO A 11 -23.83 -4.34 4.19
CA PRO A 11 -22.85 -3.46 4.83
C PRO A 11 -22.34 -4.08 6.13
N ALA A 12 -21.03 -4.25 6.23
CA ALA A 12 -20.37 -4.78 7.42
C ALA A 12 -20.48 -3.77 8.57
N ARG A 13 -20.81 -4.28 9.75
CA ARG A 13 -20.89 -3.51 11.00
C ARG A 13 -20.03 -4.19 12.04
N LEU A 14 -19.33 -3.40 12.85
CA LEU A 14 -18.51 -3.93 13.92
C LEU A 14 -19.38 -4.46 15.07
N ASN A 15 -19.86 -5.68 14.90
CA ASN A 15 -20.65 -6.45 15.85
C ASN A 15 -19.99 -7.83 16.09
N GLU A 16 -20.64 -8.68 16.87
CA GLU A 16 -20.12 -10.03 17.19
C GLU A 16 -19.93 -10.89 15.93
N GLU A 17 -20.84 -10.81 14.95
CA GLU A 17 -20.70 -11.53 13.67
C GLU A 17 -19.44 -11.09 12.92
N TYR A 18 -19.21 -9.78 12.81
CA TYR A 18 -18.03 -9.26 12.12
C TYR A 18 -16.73 -9.58 12.85
N LEU A 19 -16.73 -9.56 14.20
CA LEU A 19 -15.55 -9.96 14.96
C LEU A 19 -15.21 -11.44 14.75
N ALA A 20 -16.23 -12.29 14.61
CA ALA A 20 -16.06 -13.72 14.38
C ALA A 20 -15.68 -14.09 12.94
N GLU A 21 -16.15 -13.33 11.93
CA GLU A 21 -16.05 -13.76 10.53
C GLU A 21 -15.46 -12.71 9.57
N GLY A 22 -15.41 -11.45 9.97
CA GLY A 22 -14.95 -10.33 9.14
C GLY A 22 -13.46 -10.40 8.85
N TYR A 23 -13.05 -10.03 7.63
CA TYR A 23 -11.67 -10.18 7.18
C TYR A 23 -10.68 -9.42 8.07
N GLU A 24 -10.96 -8.15 8.38
CA GLU A 24 -10.07 -7.34 9.23
C GLU A 24 -10.01 -7.90 10.65
N ALA A 25 -11.08 -8.53 11.13
CA ALA A 25 -11.12 -9.14 12.46
C ALA A 25 -10.36 -10.48 12.51
N GLN A 26 -10.32 -11.24 11.41
CA GLN A 26 -9.70 -12.57 11.36
C GLN A 26 -8.24 -12.54 10.91
N TYR A 27 -7.86 -11.65 9.99
CA TYR A 27 -6.58 -11.74 9.27
C TYR A 27 -5.63 -10.55 9.47
N PHE A 28 -5.91 -9.61 10.39
CA PHE A 28 -4.98 -8.52 10.65
C PHE A 28 -3.80 -8.97 11.54
N GLU A 29 -2.77 -9.54 10.90
CA GLU A 29 -1.64 -10.29 11.47
C GLU A 29 -0.88 -9.62 12.63
N LYS A 30 -0.98 -8.30 12.82
CA LYS A 30 -0.13 -7.56 13.76
C LYS A 30 -0.62 -7.52 15.21
N TRP A 31 -1.83 -7.98 15.51
CA TRP A 31 -2.42 -7.88 16.85
C TRP A 31 -3.00 -9.20 17.31
N ASP A 32 -2.91 -9.42 18.63
CA ASP A 32 -3.71 -10.45 19.27
C ASP A 32 -5.21 -10.16 19.12
N GLU A 33 -6.05 -11.17 19.32
CA GLU A 33 -7.49 -11.08 19.06
C GLU A 33 -8.17 -9.99 19.91
N GLY A 34 -7.71 -9.79 21.15
CA GLY A 34 -8.26 -8.81 22.08
C GLY A 34 -7.89 -7.36 21.72
N GLU A 35 -6.63 -7.12 21.39
CA GLU A 35 -6.10 -5.84 20.91
C GLU A 35 -6.75 -5.42 19.59
N ARG A 36 -6.96 -6.39 18.69
CA ARG A 36 -7.60 -6.17 17.40
C ARG A 36 -9.04 -5.71 17.56
N GLY A 37 -9.84 -6.43 18.34
CA GLY A 37 -11.23 -6.03 18.61
C GLY A 37 -11.33 -4.63 19.22
N ALA A 38 -10.46 -4.31 20.19
CA ALA A 38 -10.40 -2.99 20.82
C ALA A 38 -10.02 -1.88 19.82
N HIS A 39 -9.06 -2.15 18.94
CA HIS A 39 -8.66 -1.19 17.91
C HIS A 39 -9.77 -0.93 16.90
N LEU A 40 -10.42 -1.98 16.38
CA LEU A 40 -11.53 -1.83 15.45
C LEU A 40 -12.68 -1.03 16.10
N LYS A 41 -12.97 -1.28 17.40
CA LYS A 41 -13.97 -0.52 18.16
C LYS A 41 -13.62 0.96 18.25
N LYS A 42 -12.34 1.29 18.42
CA LYS A 42 -11.88 2.69 18.38
C LYS A 42 -12.04 3.33 17.00
N LEU A 43 -11.80 2.58 15.92
CA LEU A 43 -11.91 3.09 14.55
C LEU A 43 -13.37 3.31 14.11
N TYR A 44 -14.22 2.32 14.35
CA TYR A 44 -15.57 2.27 13.78
C TYR A 44 -16.67 2.62 14.79
N GLY A 45 -16.41 2.47 16.09
CA GLY A 45 -17.42 2.52 17.14
C GLY A 45 -18.18 1.20 17.26
N GLU A 46 -18.91 1.03 18.36
CA GLU A 46 -19.79 -0.13 18.55
C GLU A 46 -20.94 -0.11 17.53
N ASP A 47 -21.14 -1.24 16.83
CA ASP A 47 -22.09 -1.40 15.72
C ASP A 47 -21.89 -0.40 14.56
N GLY A 48 -20.72 0.26 14.53
CA GLY A 48 -20.35 1.19 13.47
C GLY A 48 -20.11 0.49 12.15
N LEU A 49 -20.34 1.21 11.04
CA LEU A 49 -20.00 0.70 9.71
C LEU A 49 -18.48 0.49 9.60
N VAL A 50 -18.08 -0.68 9.14
CA VAL A 50 -16.70 -0.98 8.77
C VAL A 50 -16.45 -0.33 7.40
N ARG A 51 -15.51 0.61 7.36
CA ARG A 51 -15.30 1.49 6.22
C ARG A 51 -13.91 2.11 6.26
N ASP A 52 -13.60 2.90 5.25
CA ASP A 52 -12.35 3.64 5.16
C ASP A 52 -11.96 4.36 6.46
N SER A 53 -10.77 4.06 6.98
CA SER A 53 -10.27 4.60 8.24
C SER A 53 -10.10 6.13 8.22
N ARG A 54 -9.99 6.75 7.03
CA ARG A 54 -9.93 8.21 6.87
C ARG A 54 -11.29 8.88 6.98
N TYR A 55 -12.40 8.14 6.95
CA TYR A 55 -13.75 8.69 6.85
C TYR A 55 -14.04 9.73 7.93
N GLY A 56 -13.67 9.45 9.19
CA GLY A 56 -13.90 10.38 10.30
C GLY A 56 -13.23 11.74 10.06
N ILE A 57 -12.00 11.74 9.54
CA ILE A 57 -11.22 12.95 9.25
C ILE A 57 -11.85 13.71 8.09
N VAL A 58 -12.15 13.04 6.97
CA VAL A 58 -12.77 13.67 5.80
C VAL A 58 -14.14 14.27 6.14
N LYS A 59 -14.95 13.55 6.94
CA LYS A 59 -16.25 14.05 7.40
C LYS A 59 -16.09 15.29 8.29
N ALA A 60 -15.13 15.30 9.20
CA ALA A 60 -14.85 16.46 10.06
C ALA A 60 -14.38 17.69 9.26
N SER A 61 -13.77 17.50 8.09
CA SER A 61 -13.40 18.58 7.15
C SER A 61 -14.56 19.08 6.27
N GLY A 62 -15.81 18.70 6.55
CA GLY A 62 -16.97 19.09 5.74
C GLY A 62 -17.32 18.08 4.63
N GLY A 63 -16.84 16.84 4.74
CA GLY A 63 -17.17 15.75 3.82
C GLY A 63 -16.27 15.66 2.60
N LYS A 64 -15.44 16.67 2.33
CA LYS A 64 -14.44 16.65 1.27
C LYS A 64 -13.12 17.22 1.77
N MET A 65 -12.01 16.67 1.33
CA MET A 65 -10.69 17.23 1.63
C MET A 65 -9.66 16.87 0.58
N ILE A 66 -8.59 17.64 0.54
CA ILE A 66 -7.37 17.27 -0.16
C ILE A 66 -6.51 16.48 0.82
N GLY A 67 -6.31 15.20 0.54
CA GLY A 67 -5.47 14.33 1.34
C GLY A 67 -3.98 14.51 1.00
N PRO A 68 -3.08 14.18 1.94
CA PRO A 68 -1.66 14.11 1.66
C PRO A 68 -1.35 12.96 0.68
N TYR A 69 -0.19 13.03 -0.01
CA TYR A 69 0.20 12.02 -1.00
C TYR A 69 0.23 10.60 -0.43
N ASN A 70 0.61 10.44 0.83
CA ASN A 70 0.73 9.13 1.48
C ASN A 70 -0.63 8.51 1.82
N TRP A 71 -1.72 9.23 1.56
CA TRP A 71 -3.07 8.70 1.64
C TRP A 71 -3.57 8.22 0.28
N MET A 72 -2.77 8.25 -0.78
CA MET A 72 -3.15 7.70 -2.08
C MET A 72 -3.15 6.16 -2.06
N TYR A 73 -4.01 5.56 -1.23
CA TYR A 73 -4.20 4.12 -1.16
C TYR A 73 -5.64 3.70 -1.39
N GLY A 74 -5.78 2.47 -1.88
CA GLY A 74 -7.05 1.85 -2.23
C GLY A 74 -7.61 2.39 -3.55
N TYR A 75 -8.88 2.79 -3.53
CA TYR A 75 -9.65 3.15 -4.73
C TYR A 75 -9.32 4.56 -5.25
N SER A 76 -8.12 4.74 -5.78
CA SER A 76 -7.65 6.01 -6.35
C SER A 76 -7.83 6.04 -7.87
N SER A 77 -8.14 7.21 -8.41
CA SER A 77 -8.18 7.45 -9.86
C SER A 77 -7.21 8.57 -10.23
N PHE A 78 -6.66 8.48 -11.44
CA PHE A 78 -5.71 9.43 -11.98
C PHE A 78 -5.82 9.46 -13.50
N THR A 79 -5.39 10.57 -14.12
CA THR A 79 -5.41 10.69 -15.58
C THR A 79 -4.32 9.82 -16.20
N LEU A 80 -4.55 9.37 -17.43
CA LEU A 80 -3.51 8.68 -18.20
C LEU A 80 -2.27 9.57 -18.37
N GLU A 81 -2.45 10.87 -18.57
CA GLU A 81 -1.35 11.85 -18.65
C GLU A 81 -0.47 11.81 -17.40
N ALA A 82 -1.07 11.85 -16.20
CA ALA A 82 -0.35 11.78 -14.93
C ALA A 82 0.39 10.43 -14.79
N ALA A 83 -0.26 9.32 -15.13
CA ALA A 83 0.36 7.99 -15.13
C ALA A 83 1.57 7.91 -16.08
N LEU A 84 1.45 8.46 -17.29
CA LEU A 84 2.53 8.50 -18.28
C LEU A 84 3.69 9.42 -17.85
N LYS A 85 3.39 10.49 -17.09
CA LYS A 85 4.40 11.41 -16.55
C LYS A 85 5.31 10.70 -15.56
N VAL A 86 4.74 9.94 -14.62
CA VAL A 86 5.48 9.19 -13.59
C VAL A 86 5.89 7.78 -14.00
N ASN A 87 5.49 7.35 -15.20
CA ASN A 87 5.80 6.05 -15.79
C ASN A 87 5.15 4.85 -15.08
N GLY A 88 3.89 4.98 -14.66
CA GLY A 88 3.13 3.88 -14.05
C GLY A 88 3.55 3.55 -12.62
N PHE A 89 3.35 2.29 -12.21
CA PHE A 89 3.81 1.78 -10.93
C PHE A 89 5.32 1.49 -10.96
N ASP A 90 5.95 1.53 -9.78
CA ASP A 90 7.36 1.23 -9.64
C ASP A 90 7.54 -0.27 -9.43
N GLU A 91 8.03 -0.96 -10.44
CA GLU A 91 8.20 -2.41 -10.44
C GLU A 91 9.37 -2.82 -9.54
N MET A 92 10.12 -1.85 -9.00
CA MET A 92 11.00 -2.10 -7.86
C MET A 92 10.22 -2.60 -6.64
N PHE A 93 8.90 -2.44 -6.58
CA PHE A 93 8.08 -2.90 -5.46
C PHE A 93 7.74 -4.40 -5.58
N ASP A 94 7.95 -5.00 -6.75
CA ASP A 94 7.74 -6.41 -6.99
C ASP A 94 8.52 -7.28 -6.01
N GLY A 95 7.99 -8.48 -5.79
CA GLY A 95 8.51 -9.46 -4.84
C GLY A 95 8.01 -9.26 -3.41
N ASP A 96 7.48 -8.08 -3.07
CA ASP A 96 6.98 -7.78 -1.72
C ASP A 96 5.63 -7.08 -1.75
N LYS A 97 4.88 -7.21 -0.67
CA LYS A 97 3.49 -6.77 -0.59
C LYS A 97 3.37 -5.26 -0.34
N SER A 98 2.52 -4.62 -1.14
CA SER A 98 1.87 -3.32 -0.88
C SER A 98 2.76 -2.07 -1.05
N LEU A 99 2.09 -0.90 -0.93
CA LEU A 99 2.65 0.46 -0.94
C LEU A 99 2.86 1.07 -2.35
N GLU A 100 2.54 0.35 -3.41
CA GLU A 100 2.66 0.79 -4.80
C GLU A 100 1.77 2.00 -5.10
N ASP A 101 0.57 2.03 -4.52
CA ASP A 101 -0.40 3.11 -4.64
C ASP A 101 0.07 4.38 -3.91
N VAL A 102 0.57 4.22 -2.68
CA VAL A 102 1.15 5.29 -1.87
C VAL A 102 2.40 5.87 -2.55
N ASP A 103 3.28 5.02 -3.08
CA ASP A 103 4.45 5.44 -3.86
C ASP A 103 4.06 6.17 -5.13
N PHE A 104 3.05 5.69 -5.85
CA PHE A 104 2.52 6.38 -7.02
C PHE A 104 2.06 7.80 -6.67
N GLY A 105 1.32 7.97 -5.57
CA GLY A 105 0.92 9.30 -5.08
C GLY A 105 2.10 10.18 -4.68
N SER A 106 3.09 9.59 -4.00
CA SER A 106 4.36 10.25 -3.66
C SER A 106 5.08 10.77 -4.92
N ARG A 107 5.17 9.97 -5.97
CA ARG A 107 5.81 10.34 -7.23
C ARG A 107 5.02 11.38 -8.01
N LEU A 108 3.68 11.32 -7.99
CA LEU A 108 2.85 12.38 -8.56
C LEU A 108 3.11 13.74 -7.89
N GLU A 109 3.18 13.77 -6.56
CA GLU A 109 3.52 14.99 -5.81
C GLU A 109 4.90 15.53 -6.23
N MET A 110 5.92 14.66 -6.31
CA MET A 110 7.26 15.03 -6.76
C MET A 110 7.30 15.52 -8.21
N ALA A 111 6.41 15.01 -9.07
CA ALA A 111 6.25 15.43 -10.46
C ALA A 111 5.50 16.76 -10.62
N GLY A 112 5.01 17.34 -9.52
CA GLY A 112 4.34 18.65 -9.50
C GLY A 112 2.81 18.59 -9.41
N TYR A 113 2.20 17.39 -9.36
CA TYR A 113 0.76 17.21 -9.17
C TYR A 113 0.38 17.37 -7.68
N ARG A 114 0.64 18.56 -7.14
CA ARG A 114 0.31 18.90 -5.76
C ARG A 114 -1.19 19.11 -5.61
N ASN A 115 -1.72 18.77 -4.43
CA ASN A 115 -3.13 18.99 -4.07
C ASN A 115 -4.16 18.24 -4.96
N MET A 116 -3.76 17.15 -5.61
CA MET A 116 -4.60 16.41 -6.55
C MET A 116 -5.33 15.21 -5.94
N PHE A 117 -4.98 14.82 -4.71
CA PHE A 117 -5.62 13.67 -4.06
C PHE A 117 -6.87 14.12 -3.30
N HIS A 118 -8.01 14.10 -3.99
CA HIS A 118 -9.30 14.49 -3.43
C HIS A 118 -10.03 13.30 -2.80
N LEU A 119 -10.45 13.47 -1.56
CA LEU A 119 -11.30 12.55 -0.83
C LEU A 119 -12.70 13.16 -0.67
N ASP A 120 -13.73 12.34 -0.87
CA ASP A 120 -15.13 12.75 -0.81
C ASP A 120 -15.94 11.61 -0.17
N VAL A 121 -16.66 11.90 0.92
CA VAL A 121 -17.50 10.91 1.60
C VAL A 121 -18.70 10.47 0.76
N GLU A 122 -19.08 11.24 -0.25
CA GLU A 122 -20.15 10.91 -1.20
C GLU A 122 -19.66 10.05 -2.36
N HIS A 123 -18.35 9.92 -2.56
CA HIS A 123 -17.77 9.07 -3.59
C HIS A 123 -17.25 7.77 -2.98
N GLN A 124 -18.14 6.77 -2.95
CA GLN A 124 -17.90 5.51 -2.24
C GLN A 124 -17.71 4.32 -3.20
N CYS A 125 -16.80 3.43 -2.83
CA CYS A 125 -16.65 2.10 -3.37
C CYS A 125 -17.25 1.08 -2.39
N ILE A 126 -17.93 0.06 -2.93
CA ILE A 126 -18.38 -1.09 -2.14
C ILE A 126 -17.33 -2.18 -2.28
N GLU A 127 -16.69 -2.53 -1.16
CA GLU A 127 -15.73 -3.61 -1.10
C GLU A 127 -16.39 -4.84 -0.51
N HIS A 128 -16.66 -5.84 -1.35
CA HIS A 128 -17.12 -7.14 -0.88
C HIS A 128 -15.96 -7.91 -0.29
N GLU A 129 -16.07 -8.25 0.99
CA GLU A 129 -15.07 -9.07 1.65
C GLU A 129 -15.03 -10.45 1.03
N HIS A 130 -13.80 -10.94 0.91
CA HIS A 130 -13.49 -12.26 0.39
C HIS A 130 -12.46 -12.92 1.29
N ASN A 131 -12.45 -14.25 1.27
CA ASN A 131 -11.42 -15.02 1.97
C ASN A 131 -10.04 -14.78 1.32
N PRO A 132 -8.95 -14.94 2.08
CA PRO A 132 -7.63 -14.97 1.49
C PRO A 132 -7.51 -16.12 0.49
N ILE A 133 -6.54 -16.01 -0.41
CA ILE A 133 -6.20 -17.10 -1.33
C ILE A 133 -5.75 -18.30 -0.48
N PRO A 134 -6.25 -19.53 -0.74
CA PRO A 134 -5.87 -20.70 0.04
C PRO A 134 -4.35 -20.92 0.09
N GLU A 135 -3.82 -21.24 1.27
CA GLU A 135 -2.36 -21.41 1.48
C GLU A 135 -1.73 -22.48 0.58
N ARG A 136 -2.50 -23.51 0.20
CA ARG A 136 -2.06 -24.53 -0.75
C ARG A 136 -1.73 -23.98 -2.16
N LEU A 137 -2.19 -22.78 -2.47
CA LEU A 137 -1.94 -22.09 -3.75
C LEU A 137 -0.86 -21.02 -3.59
N ILE A 138 -0.91 -20.26 -2.49
CA ILE A 138 0.09 -19.25 -2.14
C ILE A 138 0.55 -19.55 -0.70
N PRO A 139 1.72 -20.19 -0.53
CA PRO A 139 2.21 -20.55 0.80
C PRO A 139 2.34 -19.33 1.70
N SER A 140 1.77 -19.42 2.90
CA SER A 140 2.00 -18.45 3.96
C SER A 140 3.41 -18.64 4.55
N GLY A 141 3.98 -17.58 5.13
CA GLY A 141 5.27 -17.64 5.83
C GLY A 141 6.52 -17.37 4.98
N GLN A 142 6.38 -17.04 3.69
CA GLN A 142 7.50 -16.46 2.94
C GLN A 142 7.81 -15.08 3.51
N LYS A 143 9.09 -14.86 3.83
CA LYS A 143 9.54 -13.56 4.32
C LYS A 143 9.71 -12.61 3.15
N ALA A 144 9.44 -11.34 3.40
CA ALA A 144 9.73 -10.27 2.45
C ALA A 144 11.24 -10.22 2.18
N ILE A 145 11.65 -9.89 0.96
CA ILE A 145 13.08 -9.75 0.61
C ILE A 145 13.60 -8.35 0.86
N LYS A 146 12.69 -7.36 0.93
CA LYS A 146 12.98 -5.95 1.25
C LYS A 146 11.74 -5.23 1.79
N CYS A 147 11.94 -4.00 2.27
CA CYS A 147 10.86 -3.09 2.65
C CYS A 147 10.49 -2.15 1.49
N ASN A 148 9.25 -2.18 0.98
CA ASN A 148 8.78 -1.23 -0.05
C ASN A 148 8.80 0.24 0.44
N TYR A 149 8.67 0.47 1.75
CA TYR A 149 8.86 1.81 2.33
C TYR A 149 10.30 2.32 2.16
N ALA A 150 11.31 1.46 2.29
CA ALA A 150 12.70 1.84 2.06
C ALA A 150 12.94 2.28 0.60
N VAL A 151 12.35 1.56 -0.36
CA VAL A 151 12.40 1.93 -1.80
C VAL A 151 11.72 3.28 -2.04
N MET A 152 10.51 3.47 -1.52
CA MET A 152 9.77 4.73 -1.61
C MET A 152 10.58 5.91 -1.04
N MET A 153 11.21 5.73 0.12
CA MET A 153 12.00 6.77 0.78
C MET A 153 13.27 7.10 0.00
N ASN A 154 13.96 6.08 -0.55
CA ASN A 154 15.10 6.28 -1.45
C ASN A 154 14.71 7.11 -2.68
N ASN A 155 13.58 6.77 -3.31
CA ASN A 155 13.04 7.50 -4.46
C ASN A 155 12.76 8.97 -4.10
N ARG A 156 12.15 9.23 -2.93
CA ARG A 156 11.90 10.60 -2.46
C ARG A 156 13.18 11.40 -2.20
N GLN A 157 14.18 10.80 -1.54
CA GLN A 157 15.46 11.46 -1.28
C GLN A 157 16.16 11.85 -2.59
N ARG A 158 16.08 11.00 -3.60
CA ARG A 158 16.65 11.24 -4.93
C ARG A 158 15.78 12.08 -5.85
N LYS A 159 14.57 12.44 -5.41
CA LYS A 159 13.54 13.11 -6.23
C LYS A 159 13.23 12.34 -7.53
N ALA A 160 13.34 11.02 -7.46
CA ALA A 160 13.08 10.12 -8.58
C ALA A 160 11.56 9.91 -8.73
N TYR A 161 10.90 10.82 -9.46
CA TYR A 161 9.45 10.74 -9.68
C TYR A 161 9.05 9.82 -10.84
N ARG A 162 9.98 9.48 -11.74
CA ARG A 162 9.70 8.62 -12.89
C ARG A 162 10.16 7.19 -12.56
N ALA A 163 9.22 6.28 -12.40
CA ALA A 163 9.47 4.87 -12.12
C ALA A 163 10.21 4.19 -13.28
N ASN A 164 10.94 3.10 -12.99
CA ASN A 164 11.56 2.19 -13.98
C ASN A 164 12.52 2.87 -14.98
N ALA A 165 12.93 4.11 -14.71
CA ALA A 165 13.73 4.93 -15.63
C ALA A 165 15.25 4.76 -15.43
N ARG A 166 15.67 4.16 -14.30
CA ARG A 166 17.08 3.98 -13.94
C ARG A 166 17.28 2.67 -13.18
N SER A 167 18.53 2.20 -13.16
CA SER A 167 18.94 1.10 -12.29
C SER A 167 19.25 1.53 -10.86
N LEU A 168 19.18 0.52 -9.99
CA LEU A 168 19.92 0.37 -8.73
C LEU A 168 21.36 0.90 -8.81
N THR A 169 21.77 1.98 -8.12
CA THR A 169 23.21 2.19 -7.86
C THR A 169 23.62 1.45 -6.58
N SER A 170 24.92 1.19 -6.39
CA SER A 170 25.41 0.60 -5.14
C SER A 170 24.96 1.40 -3.91
N SER A 171 24.93 2.73 -4.00
CA SER A 171 24.46 3.57 -2.90
C SER A 171 22.94 3.50 -2.66
N ASP A 172 22.13 3.24 -3.70
CA ASP A 172 20.70 2.97 -3.54
C ASP A 172 20.50 1.65 -2.78
N ILE A 173 21.23 0.61 -3.21
CA ILE A 173 21.12 -0.74 -2.64
C ILE A 173 21.54 -0.73 -1.16
N THR A 174 22.66 -0.08 -0.83
CA THR A 174 23.09 0.10 0.56
C THR A 174 22.03 0.82 1.38
N TYR A 175 21.48 1.93 0.89
CA TYR A 175 20.44 2.66 1.59
C TYR A 175 19.19 1.80 1.82
N ILE A 176 18.70 1.11 0.79
CA ILE A 176 17.48 0.28 0.88
C ILE A 176 17.68 -0.85 1.88
N LYS A 177 18.85 -1.48 1.89
CA LYS A 177 19.19 -2.52 2.86
C LYS A 177 19.21 -1.97 4.29
N GLU A 178 19.95 -0.90 4.53
CA GLU A 178 20.06 -0.29 5.86
C GLU A 178 18.69 0.19 6.39
N GLU A 179 17.87 0.80 5.53
CA GLU A 179 16.53 1.27 5.89
C GLU A 179 15.56 0.10 6.10
N THR A 180 15.68 -0.99 5.34
CA THR A 180 14.87 -2.19 5.52
C THR A 180 15.11 -2.84 6.88
N LEU A 181 16.36 -2.95 7.30
CA LEU A 181 16.77 -3.67 8.52
C LEU A 181 16.63 -2.85 9.81
N ARG A 182 16.11 -1.62 9.75
CA ARG A 182 15.89 -0.77 10.92
C ARG A 182 14.41 -0.47 11.15
N PRO A 183 14.01 -0.09 12.37
CA PRO A 183 12.66 0.41 12.62
C PRO A 183 12.35 1.65 11.75
N PRO A 184 11.14 1.77 11.16
CA PRO A 184 9.97 0.92 11.39
C PRO A 184 9.86 -0.29 10.45
N CYS A 185 10.75 -0.45 9.47
CA CYS A 185 10.69 -1.56 8.52
C CYS A 185 10.96 -2.91 9.17
N SER A 186 11.92 -2.98 10.09
CA SER A 186 12.23 -4.18 10.90
C SER A 186 12.10 -3.85 12.38
N PRO A 187 10.88 -3.89 12.97
CA PRO A 187 10.71 -3.74 14.41
C PRO A 187 11.32 -4.94 15.17
N ASP A 188 11.32 -6.11 14.55
CA ASP A 188 11.86 -7.37 15.09
C ASP A 188 12.98 -7.91 14.17
N SER A 189 13.89 -8.72 14.73
CA SER A 189 14.97 -9.35 13.96
C SER A 189 14.45 -10.48 13.07
N GLY A 190 15.07 -10.64 11.90
CA GLY A 190 14.75 -11.73 10.97
C GLY A 190 13.38 -11.62 10.31
N MET A 191 12.79 -10.42 10.24
CA MET A 191 11.53 -10.17 9.52
C MET A 191 11.67 -10.37 8.01
N TYR A 192 12.86 -10.09 7.47
CA TYR A 192 13.18 -10.21 6.05
C TYR A 192 13.97 -11.48 5.77
N GLU A 193 13.87 -11.99 4.55
CA GLU A 193 14.62 -13.15 4.08
C GLU A 193 16.12 -12.84 4.04
N ASP A 194 16.91 -13.64 4.75
CA ASP A 194 18.37 -13.55 4.85
C ASP A 194 18.91 -12.13 5.07
N ASP A 195 18.15 -11.28 5.78
CA ASP A 195 18.48 -9.88 6.05
C ASP A 195 18.96 -9.11 4.79
N CYS A 196 18.25 -9.29 3.67
CA CYS A 196 18.57 -8.69 2.36
C CYS A 196 19.92 -9.15 1.77
N GLU A 197 20.36 -10.38 2.08
CA GLU A 197 21.57 -11.00 1.49
C GLU A 197 21.28 -12.31 0.73
N GLY A 198 20.01 -12.73 0.74
CA GLY A 198 19.52 -13.93 0.07
C GLY A 198 19.51 -13.82 -1.46
N ASP A 199 19.36 -14.96 -2.11
CA ASP A 199 19.43 -15.03 -3.58
C ASP A 199 18.28 -14.30 -4.28
N LEU A 200 17.10 -14.22 -3.65
CA LEU A 200 15.98 -13.45 -4.19
C LEU A 200 16.23 -11.94 -4.12
N PHE A 201 16.87 -11.44 -3.06
CA PHE A 201 17.27 -10.03 -2.99
C PHE A 201 18.31 -9.70 -4.09
N LYS A 202 19.31 -10.56 -4.28
CA LYS A 202 20.31 -10.40 -5.36
C LYS A 202 19.63 -10.41 -6.73
N LEU A 203 18.73 -11.37 -6.97
CA LEU A 203 17.98 -11.46 -8.21
C LEU A 203 17.19 -10.18 -8.50
N TRP A 204 16.51 -9.63 -7.49
CA TRP A 204 15.78 -8.37 -7.58
C TRP A 204 16.72 -7.18 -7.91
N VAL A 205 17.87 -7.09 -7.23
CA VAL A 205 18.90 -6.05 -7.48
C VAL A 205 19.47 -6.13 -8.91
N ASP A 206 19.72 -7.35 -9.40
CA ASP A 206 20.39 -7.58 -10.68
C ASP A 206 19.45 -7.46 -11.88
N ASN A 207 18.14 -7.57 -11.65
CA ASN A 207 17.13 -7.57 -12.70
C ASN A 207 16.08 -6.47 -12.52
N PRO A 208 16.47 -5.19 -12.31
CA PRO A 208 15.51 -4.13 -12.15
C PRO A 208 14.70 -3.97 -13.44
N PRO A 209 13.38 -4.19 -13.42
CA PRO A 209 12.52 -3.97 -14.57
C PRO A 209 12.67 -2.54 -15.10
N LYS A 210 12.95 -2.43 -16.41
CA LYS A 210 13.05 -1.16 -17.13
C LYS A 210 12.04 -1.17 -18.25
N PHE A 211 11.05 -0.30 -18.17
CA PHE A 211 10.09 -0.11 -19.23
C PHE A 211 9.66 1.34 -19.33
N ASN A 212 9.00 1.68 -20.43
CA ASN A 212 8.38 2.98 -20.62
C ASN A 212 6.91 2.78 -20.92
N LEU A 213 6.05 3.13 -19.97
CA LEU A 213 4.60 2.95 -20.05
C LEU A 213 4.02 3.60 -21.31
N ARG A 214 4.61 4.71 -21.77
CA ARG A 214 4.18 5.38 -23.00
C ARG A 214 4.39 4.48 -24.21
N ASN A 215 5.60 3.92 -24.33
CA ASN A 215 5.94 3.05 -25.43
C ASN A 215 4.99 1.85 -25.44
N ASP A 216 4.78 1.22 -24.28
CA ASP A 216 3.97 0.00 -24.17
C ASP A 216 2.46 0.21 -24.37
N ARG A 217 1.96 1.44 -24.16
CA ARG A 217 0.51 1.74 -24.21
C ARG A 217 0.07 2.55 -25.41
N LEU A 218 0.93 3.42 -25.94
CA LEU A 218 0.57 4.37 -26.99
C LEU A 218 1.35 4.16 -28.28
N ASP A 219 2.59 3.65 -28.20
CA ASP A 219 3.48 3.54 -29.35
C ASP A 219 3.72 2.07 -29.78
N ALA A 220 3.01 1.12 -29.17
CA ALA A 220 3.07 -0.32 -29.42
C ALA A 220 2.14 -0.78 -30.55
#